data_AF-A0A1H6EZB0-F1
#
_entry.id   AF-A0A1H6EZB0-F1
#
_cell.length_a   1.000
_cell.length_b   1.000
_cell.length_c   1.000
_cell.angle_alpha   90.00
_cell.angle_beta   90.00
_cell.angle_gamma   90.00
#
_symmetry.space_group_name_H-M   'P 1'
#
loop_
_entity.id
_entity.type
_entity.pdbx_description
1 polymer ?
#
loop_
_entity_poly.entity_id
_entity_poly.type
_entity_poly.pdbx_seq_one_letter_code
_entity_poly.pdbx_strand_id
1 'polypeptide(L)'
;MYEEIDITQHNIGYEVGALPAVLLPNVLSEDVVAKKESDSRLPGKGTIQGQGVTDVEERALRWLLAHYSTYEIEGKTYRQILPIGPGAEGQVVLTYDQDRNATARLVGRGRPMNDPAGNPENLKRELIATYSLRTITGGWTPVDLTKLQCALALVKQDDRPALRGLELGRVPQLPPAPGGEPDLGVFRQKFGPNITSLGTIDISTAMFDRDAKGFYEGSDGIVYPVSVIGILHEIGHAVASVHRRTEARRNSGAAVATTQPGVYGEVDLLSQDDITNATTLRYGTEDIEKVVDLAENAYSAALGPPAQAAAAIGFCEQQGGKMAGLAQAARNYAANKTAALGTELKKHRALVMDDANAIMDDYERAIGLNRRSEAGDHPSDDEYNQLRNRLTATPCDAPWAIFHAELIRWCDIDFRSNAWRRKYEKKEGDRTGRELSFKQYAQNQGIGQDLTPYTKQFPATAAGFAELYAEAYALSHIDPVALTTHNAALATYFTGAQPFYRQGDGN
;
A
#
# COMPACT_ATOMS: atom_id res chain seq x y z
N MET A 1 6.20 -10.83 -15.14
CA MET A 1 5.02 -11.28 -14.37
C MET A 1 5.24 -10.72 -12.98
N TYR A 2 4.56 -9.63 -12.62
CA TYR A 2 4.86 -8.90 -11.38
C TYR A 2 4.28 -9.68 -10.19
N GLU A 3 5.12 -9.97 -9.20
CA GLU A 3 4.70 -10.63 -7.97
C GLU A 3 3.94 -9.60 -7.12
N GLU A 4 2.63 -9.79 -6.98
CA GLU A 4 1.82 -9.01 -6.03
C GLU A 4 2.19 -9.51 -4.63
N ILE A 5 2.73 -8.62 -3.78
CA ILE A 5 2.95 -8.97 -2.38
C ILE A 5 1.61 -8.78 -1.67
N ASP A 6 0.93 -9.90 -1.49
CA ASP A 6 -0.25 -10.02 -0.64
C ASP A 6 0.22 -10.29 0.79
N ILE A 7 -0.03 -9.33 1.69
CA ILE A 7 0.06 -9.58 3.14
C ILE A 7 -1.38 -9.78 3.62
N THR A 8 -1.71 -11.03 3.94
CA THR A 8 -3.08 -11.51 4.15
C THR A 8 -3.34 -11.80 5.62
N GLN A 9 -4.43 -11.23 6.13
CA GLN A 9 -4.87 -11.47 7.49
C GLN A 9 -5.79 -12.70 7.59
N HIS A 10 -5.37 -13.68 8.41
CA HIS A 10 -6.26 -14.70 8.95
C HIS A 10 -6.62 -14.40 10.40
N ASN A 11 -7.91 -14.48 10.72
CA ASN A 11 -8.50 -14.60 12.06
C ASN A 11 -7.61 -14.06 13.20
N ILE A 12 -7.78 -12.78 13.61
CA ILE A 12 -7.15 -12.22 14.82
C ILE A 12 -7.63 -13.07 16.01
N GLY A 13 -6.91 -14.14 16.29
CA GLY A 13 -7.28 -15.11 17.30
C GLY A 13 -6.85 -14.63 18.67
N TYR A 14 -7.44 -13.55 19.12
CA TYR A 14 -7.97 -13.66 20.47
C TYR A 14 -9.14 -14.62 20.35
N GLU A 15 -8.87 -15.93 20.40
CA GLU A 15 -9.90 -16.88 20.82
C GLU A 15 -10.25 -16.48 22.25
N VAL A 16 -11.10 -15.46 22.37
CA VAL A 16 -12.19 -15.47 23.31
C VAL A 16 -12.79 -16.85 23.10
N GLY A 17 -12.58 -17.78 24.02
CA GLY A 17 -13.33 -19.02 24.00
C GLY A 17 -14.78 -18.61 23.87
N ALA A 18 -15.40 -18.86 22.72
CA ALA A 18 -16.73 -18.33 22.47
C ALA A 18 -17.64 -19.01 23.50
N LEU A 19 -18.14 -18.24 24.46
CA LEU A 19 -19.09 -18.78 25.40
C LEU A 19 -20.37 -19.08 24.61
N PRO A 20 -21.00 -20.24 24.84
CA PRO A 20 -22.26 -20.55 24.21
C PRO A 20 -23.26 -19.41 24.41
N ALA A 21 -23.96 -19.03 23.34
CA ALA A 21 -24.98 -18.00 23.42
C ALA A 21 -26.00 -18.38 24.48
N VAL A 22 -26.35 -17.41 25.34
CA VAL A 22 -27.28 -17.63 26.46
C VAL A 22 -28.36 -16.56 26.43
N LEU A 23 -29.56 -16.94 26.84
CA LEU A 23 -30.63 -16.02 27.14
C LEU A 23 -30.73 -15.88 28.66
N LEU A 24 -30.80 -14.65 29.15
CA LEU A 24 -31.13 -14.42 30.55
C LEU A 24 -32.55 -14.92 30.83
N PRO A 25 -32.84 -15.38 32.07
CA PRO A 25 -34.20 -15.61 32.51
C PRO A 25 -35.09 -14.38 32.26
N ASN A 26 -36.32 -14.61 31.80
CA ASN A 26 -37.31 -13.54 31.56
C ASN A 26 -37.55 -12.66 32.81
N VAL A 27 -37.38 -13.24 33.99
CA VAL A 27 -37.40 -12.53 35.27
C VAL A 27 -36.07 -12.77 35.96
N LEU A 28 -35.28 -11.71 36.10
CA LEU A 28 -33.95 -11.75 36.70
C LEU A 28 -33.98 -11.13 38.11
N SER A 29 -34.65 -11.83 39.04
CA SER A 29 -34.71 -11.44 40.46
C SER A 29 -33.47 -11.90 41.23
N GLU A 30 -33.25 -11.34 42.43
CA GLU A 30 -32.14 -11.75 43.29
C GLU A 30 -32.21 -13.25 43.64
N ASP A 31 -33.40 -13.80 43.90
CA ASP A 31 -33.58 -15.22 44.19
C ASP A 31 -33.17 -16.12 43.01
N VAL A 32 -33.44 -15.69 41.78
CA VAL A 32 -33.05 -16.42 40.57
C VAL A 32 -31.54 -16.41 40.40
N VAL A 33 -30.89 -15.26 40.67
CA VAL A 33 -29.43 -15.15 40.65
C VAL A 33 -28.80 -15.99 41.75
N ALA A 34 -29.26 -15.86 43.00
CA ALA A 34 -28.75 -16.61 44.14
C ALA A 34 -28.88 -18.12 43.96
N LYS A 35 -29.99 -18.59 43.39
CA LYS A 35 -30.15 -20.00 43.02
C LYS A 35 -29.14 -20.43 41.96
N LYS A 36 -28.93 -19.60 40.92
CA LYS A 36 -27.95 -19.92 39.89
C LYS A 36 -26.52 -19.97 40.45
N GLU A 37 -26.18 -19.07 41.36
CA GLU A 37 -24.90 -19.04 42.09
C GLU A 37 -24.73 -20.28 42.97
N SER A 38 -25.75 -20.71 43.72
CA SER A 38 -25.67 -21.92 44.56
C SER A 38 -25.51 -23.21 43.76
N ASP A 39 -26.09 -23.26 42.55
CA ASP A 39 -25.99 -24.40 41.64
C ASP A 39 -24.68 -24.39 40.84
N SER A 40 -23.86 -23.35 41.01
CA SER A 40 -22.63 -23.12 40.25
C SER A 40 -21.39 -23.72 40.92
N ARG A 41 -20.23 -23.66 40.24
CA ARG A 41 -18.94 -24.08 40.83
C ARG A 41 -18.16 -22.93 41.46
N LEU A 42 -18.76 -21.75 41.58
CA LEU A 42 -18.11 -20.58 42.17
C LEU A 42 -17.94 -20.74 43.68
N PRO A 43 -16.80 -20.35 44.26
CA PRO A 43 -16.60 -20.32 45.71
C PRO A 43 -17.41 -19.20 46.40
N GLY A 44 -18.02 -18.29 45.63
CA GLY A 44 -18.85 -17.18 46.12
C GLY A 44 -19.55 -16.44 44.98
N LYS A 45 -20.06 -15.24 45.26
CA LYS A 45 -20.84 -14.42 44.28
C LYS A 45 -20.01 -13.87 43.10
N GLY A 46 -18.68 -13.97 43.19
CA GLY A 46 -17.77 -13.26 42.29
C GLY A 46 -17.75 -11.75 42.52
N THR A 47 -16.88 -11.06 41.79
CA THR A 47 -16.73 -9.60 41.85
C THR A 47 -17.34 -8.97 40.61
N ILE A 48 -18.14 -7.92 40.79
CA ILE A 48 -18.70 -7.14 39.67
C ILE A 48 -17.93 -5.82 39.54
N GLN A 49 -17.54 -5.50 38.32
CA GLN A 49 -16.81 -4.29 37.97
C GLN A 49 -17.49 -3.57 36.81
N GLY A 50 -17.29 -2.26 36.71
CA GLY A 50 -17.84 -1.42 35.64
C GLY A 50 -18.39 -0.11 36.19
N GLN A 51 -18.25 0.97 35.42
CA GLN A 51 -18.74 2.27 35.85
C GLN A 51 -20.24 2.38 35.65
N GLY A 52 -20.97 2.71 36.73
CA GLY A 52 -22.40 2.96 36.68
C GLY A 52 -23.24 1.73 36.33
N VAL A 53 -22.80 0.52 36.69
CA VAL A 53 -23.58 -0.71 36.55
C VAL A 53 -24.88 -0.58 37.34
N THR A 54 -26.01 -0.84 36.69
CA THR A 54 -27.35 -0.83 37.32
C THR A 54 -27.65 -2.15 38.03
N ASP A 55 -28.61 -2.18 38.95
CA ASP A 55 -29.01 -3.40 39.66
C ASP A 55 -29.45 -4.55 38.73
N VAL A 56 -30.02 -4.23 37.56
CA VAL A 56 -30.41 -5.23 36.55
C VAL A 56 -29.16 -5.83 35.90
N GLU A 57 -28.21 -4.97 35.53
CA GLU A 57 -26.94 -5.38 34.93
C GLU A 57 -26.08 -6.16 35.93
N GLU A 58 -25.99 -5.73 37.19
CA GLU A 58 -25.27 -6.45 38.24
C GLU A 58 -25.81 -7.87 38.40
N ARG A 59 -27.14 -8.02 38.48
CA ARG A 59 -27.80 -9.34 38.54
C ARG A 59 -27.53 -10.17 37.28
N ALA A 60 -27.50 -9.55 36.10
CA ALA A 60 -27.17 -10.25 34.86
C ALA A 60 -25.73 -10.76 34.88
N LEU A 61 -24.78 -9.91 35.26
CA LEU A 61 -23.37 -10.24 35.33
C LEU A 61 -23.10 -11.36 36.36
N ARG A 62 -23.72 -11.29 37.55
CA ARG A 62 -23.64 -12.37 38.55
C ARG A 62 -24.21 -13.68 38.03
N TRP A 63 -25.37 -13.62 37.39
CA TRP A 63 -25.98 -14.81 36.78
C TRP A 63 -25.09 -15.41 35.68
N LEU A 64 -24.48 -14.58 34.83
CA LEU A 64 -23.57 -15.01 33.77
C LEU A 64 -22.30 -15.65 34.34
N LEU A 65 -21.69 -15.07 35.40
CA LEU A 65 -20.55 -15.67 36.08
C LEU A 65 -20.87 -17.08 36.57
N ALA A 66 -22.00 -17.22 37.26
CA ALA A 66 -22.47 -18.50 37.78
C ALA A 66 -22.79 -19.48 36.64
N HIS A 67 -23.45 -19.02 35.59
CA HIS A 67 -23.78 -19.82 34.41
C HIS A 67 -22.54 -20.39 33.72
N TYR A 68 -21.53 -19.57 33.47
CA TYR A 68 -20.34 -20.02 32.76
C TYR A 68 -19.31 -20.71 33.69
N SER A 69 -19.50 -20.69 35.01
CA SER A 69 -18.62 -21.42 35.92
C SER A 69 -18.70 -22.96 35.82
N THR A 70 -19.63 -23.50 35.04
CA THR A 70 -19.80 -24.93 34.86
C THR A 70 -18.88 -25.54 33.79
N TYR A 71 -18.13 -24.70 33.05
CA TYR A 71 -17.15 -25.12 32.05
C TYR A 71 -15.75 -25.31 32.68
N GLU A 72 -14.79 -25.88 31.97
CA GLU A 72 -13.37 -25.86 32.38
C GLU A 72 -12.85 -24.42 32.28
N ILE A 73 -13.03 -23.64 33.35
CA ILE A 73 -12.86 -22.19 33.35
C ILE A 73 -11.59 -21.70 34.05
N GLU A 74 -10.91 -22.55 34.81
CA GLU A 74 -9.78 -22.13 35.64
C GLU A 74 -8.68 -21.46 34.81
N GLY A 75 -8.29 -20.24 35.23
CA GLY A 75 -7.26 -19.45 34.54
C GLY A 75 -7.69 -18.85 33.20
N LYS A 76 -8.99 -18.73 32.90
CA LYS A 76 -9.49 -18.20 31.61
C LYS A 76 -10.13 -16.83 31.75
N THR A 77 -10.04 -16.05 30.68
CA THR A 77 -10.75 -14.77 30.50
C THR A 77 -11.54 -14.80 29.20
N TYR A 78 -12.81 -14.43 29.29
CA TYR A 78 -13.76 -14.39 28.18
C TYR A 78 -14.22 -12.95 27.94
N ARG A 79 -14.30 -12.51 26.69
CA ARG A 79 -14.68 -11.14 26.29
C ARG A 79 -15.78 -11.20 25.23
N GLN A 80 -17.04 -11.02 25.61
CA GLN A 80 -18.16 -11.27 24.69
C GLN A 80 -19.29 -10.25 24.85
N ILE A 81 -20.10 -10.08 23.81
CA ILE A 81 -21.42 -9.47 23.97
C ILE A 81 -22.30 -10.46 24.71
N LEU A 82 -22.71 -10.10 25.91
CA LEU A 82 -23.65 -10.89 26.69
C LEU A 82 -24.90 -10.07 26.97
N PRO A 83 -26.05 -10.73 27.16
CA PRO A 83 -27.24 -10.04 27.63
C PRO A 83 -26.97 -9.47 29.03
N ILE A 84 -27.18 -8.16 29.20
CA ILE A 84 -27.00 -7.46 30.48
C ILE A 84 -28.35 -7.02 31.09
N GLY A 85 -29.44 -7.41 30.46
CA GLY A 85 -30.80 -7.15 30.92
C GLY A 85 -31.84 -7.52 29.84
N PRO A 86 -33.14 -7.33 30.12
CA PRO A 86 -34.19 -7.60 29.14
C PRO A 86 -34.02 -6.77 27.86
N GLY A 87 -33.69 -7.44 26.74
CA GLY A 87 -33.45 -6.80 25.44
C GLY A 87 -32.18 -5.93 25.39
N ALA A 88 -31.35 -5.93 26.44
CA ALA A 88 -30.13 -5.16 26.52
C ALA A 88 -28.92 -6.09 26.41
N GLU A 89 -27.99 -5.71 25.54
CA GLU A 89 -26.70 -6.38 25.37
C GLU A 89 -25.58 -5.45 25.83
N GLY A 90 -24.50 -6.02 26.35
CA GLY A 90 -23.32 -5.28 26.75
C GLY A 90 -22.06 -6.09 26.56
N GLN A 91 -20.95 -5.39 26.46
CA GLN A 91 -19.64 -6.03 26.44
C GLN A 91 -19.27 -6.43 27.87
N VAL A 92 -19.09 -7.73 28.05
CA VAL A 92 -18.79 -8.31 29.36
C VAL A 92 -17.47 -9.07 29.28
N VAL A 93 -16.59 -8.79 30.25
CA VAL A 93 -15.36 -9.55 30.48
C VAL A 93 -15.60 -10.45 31.69
N LEU A 94 -15.53 -11.77 31.50
CA LEU A 94 -15.61 -12.75 32.58
C LEU A 94 -14.22 -13.35 32.79
N THR A 95 -13.65 -13.20 33.99
CA THR A 95 -12.35 -13.76 34.35
C THR A 95 -12.53 -14.75 35.48
N TYR A 96 -11.89 -15.91 35.36
CA TYR A 96 -11.84 -16.96 36.38
C TYR A 96 -10.38 -17.29 36.65
N ASP A 97 -9.90 -17.03 37.86
CA ASP A 97 -8.51 -17.33 38.23
C ASP A 97 -8.31 -18.84 38.49
N GLN A 98 -7.09 -19.22 38.91
CA GLN A 98 -6.76 -20.61 39.21
C GLN A 98 -7.52 -21.17 40.43
N ASP A 99 -7.94 -20.29 41.34
CA ASP A 99 -8.69 -20.62 42.55
C ASP A 99 -10.23 -20.52 42.33
N ARG A 100 -10.65 -20.33 41.08
CA ARG A 100 -12.04 -20.10 40.66
C ARG A 100 -12.67 -18.83 41.23
N ASN A 101 -11.90 -17.88 41.74
CA ASN A 101 -12.44 -16.55 41.99
C ASN A 101 -12.83 -15.95 40.64
N ALA A 102 -14.05 -15.45 40.56
CA ALA A 102 -14.65 -15.00 39.32
C ALA A 102 -14.91 -13.50 39.36
N THR A 103 -14.62 -12.81 38.26
CA THR A 103 -14.90 -11.39 38.09
C THR A 103 -15.68 -11.19 36.80
N ALA A 104 -16.80 -10.45 36.87
CA ALA A 104 -17.48 -9.94 35.69
C ALA A 104 -17.32 -8.45 35.62
N ARG A 105 -16.94 -7.95 34.45
CA ARG A 105 -16.78 -6.54 34.19
C ARG A 105 -17.64 -6.12 33.01
N LEU A 106 -18.57 -5.20 33.25
CA LEU A 106 -19.29 -4.53 32.17
C LEU A 106 -18.41 -3.43 31.62
N VAL A 107 -17.98 -3.60 30.38
CA VAL A 107 -17.11 -2.66 29.68
C VAL A 107 -17.94 -1.57 28.99
N GLY A 108 -19.07 -1.94 28.40
CA GLY A 108 -19.93 -1.00 27.69
C GLY A 108 -21.32 -1.56 27.39
N ARG A 109 -22.26 -0.67 27.05
CA ARG A 109 -23.66 -0.99 26.73
C ARG A 109 -23.90 -0.90 25.23
N GLY A 110 -24.71 -1.81 24.70
CA GLY A 110 -25.09 -1.87 23.28
C GLY A 110 -23.98 -2.38 22.37
N ARG A 111 -24.29 -2.47 21.07
CA ARG A 111 -23.27 -2.60 20.04
C ARG A 111 -22.55 -1.25 19.92
N PRO A 112 -21.21 -1.22 19.93
CA PRO A 112 -20.47 0.02 19.99
C PRO A 112 -20.48 0.74 18.66
N MET A 113 -20.52 2.06 18.79
CA MET A 113 -20.81 3.08 17.78
C MET A 113 -22.31 3.26 17.53
N ASN A 114 -22.78 4.44 17.93
CA ASN A 114 -24.07 4.95 17.51
C ASN A 114 -24.11 4.97 15.97
N ASP A 115 -25.19 4.49 15.38
CA ASP A 115 -25.44 4.66 13.94
C ASP A 115 -25.38 6.17 13.62
N PRO A 116 -24.48 6.65 12.75
CA PRO A 116 -24.51 8.05 12.39
C PRO A 116 -25.74 8.32 11.56
N ALA A 117 -26.45 9.37 11.94
CA ALA A 117 -27.32 10.07 11.02
C ALA A 117 -26.44 10.78 9.98
N GLY A 118 -26.45 10.34 8.72
CA GLY A 118 -25.66 11.01 7.68
C GLY A 118 -25.72 10.36 6.31
N ASN A 119 -25.35 11.13 5.29
CA ASN A 119 -25.18 10.65 3.92
C ASN A 119 -23.79 9.98 3.79
N PRO A 120 -23.70 8.68 3.44
CA PRO A 120 -22.44 7.96 3.23
C PRO A 120 -21.44 8.67 2.30
N GLU A 121 -21.92 9.30 1.23
CA GLU A 121 -21.06 9.98 0.26
C GLU A 121 -20.46 11.27 0.82
N ASN A 122 -21.12 11.92 1.79
CA ASN A 122 -20.54 13.05 2.50
C ASN A 122 -19.40 12.59 3.41
N LEU A 123 -19.63 11.52 4.17
CA LEU A 123 -18.62 10.95 5.06
C LEU A 123 -17.41 10.43 4.27
N LYS A 124 -17.62 9.77 3.12
CA LYS A 124 -16.50 9.37 2.23
C LYS A 124 -15.66 10.57 1.80
N ARG A 125 -16.30 11.66 1.33
CA ARG A 125 -15.60 12.88 0.92
C ARG A 125 -14.83 13.52 2.07
N GLU A 126 -15.41 13.56 3.27
CA GLU A 126 -14.77 14.07 4.46
C GLU A 126 -13.53 13.24 4.85
N LEU A 127 -13.65 11.91 4.85
CA LEU A 127 -12.54 11.00 5.14
C LEU A 127 -11.42 11.13 4.10
N ILE A 128 -11.77 11.19 2.80
CA ILE A 128 -10.82 11.41 1.72
C ILE A 128 -10.04 12.71 1.93
N ALA A 129 -10.75 13.82 2.23
CA ALA A 129 -10.11 15.11 2.46
C ALA A 129 -9.25 15.11 3.74
N THR A 130 -9.78 14.58 4.85
CA THR A 130 -9.13 14.61 6.17
C THR A 130 -7.83 13.81 6.19
N TYR A 131 -7.82 12.63 5.57
CA TYR A 131 -6.68 11.71 5.60
C TYR A 131 -5.87 11.70 4.29
N SER A 132 -6.22 12.58 3.34
CA SER A 132 -5.59 12.63 2.00
C SER A 132 -5.61 11.27 1.28
N LEU A 133 -6.69 10.52 1.44
CA LEU A 133 -6.88 9.25 0.74
C LEU A 133 -7.03 9.50 -0.77
N ARG A 134 -6.69 8.52 -1.60
CA ARG A 134 -6.97 8.62 -3.04
C ARG A 134 -8.46 8.41 -3.31
N THR A 135 -9.03 7.37 -2.73
CA THR A 135 -10.45 7.04 -2.92
C THR A 135 -10.96 6.06 -1.85
N ILE A 136 -12.28 6.00 -1.69
CA ILE A 136 -12.99 4.99 -0.92
C ILE A 136 -14.02 4.33 -1.86
N THR A 137 -13.85 3.04 -2.15
CA THR A 137 -14.62 2.31 -3.16
C THR A 137 -15.42 1.14 -2.57
N GLY A 138 -16.40 0.63 -3.33
CA GLY A 138 -17.21 -0.52 -2.91
C GLY A 138 -18.46 -0.17 -2.08
N GLY A 139 -19.12 -1.23 -1.60
CA GLY A 139 -20.45 -1.19 -0.96
C GLY A 139 -20.42 -0.81 0.52
N TRP A 140 -19.75 0.27 0.89
CA TRP A 140 -19.71 0.74 2.28
C TRP A 140 -21.10 1.18 2.77
N THR A 141 -21.58 0.58 3.87
CA THR A 141 -22.78 1.06 4.57
C THR A 141 -22.45 2.29 5.43
N PRO A 142 -23.44 3.10 5.87
CA PRO A 142 -23.19 4.20 6.81
C PRO A 142 -22.48 3.71 8.08
N VAL A 143 -22.92 2.56 8.61
CA VAL A 143 -22.34 1.93 9.79
C VAL A 143 -20.87 1.58 9.55
N ASP A 144 -20.55 0.92 8.43
CA ASP A 144 -19.17 0.54 8.11
C ASP A 144 -18.24 1.74 7.96
N LEU A 145 -18.70 2.84 7.35
CA LEU A 145 -17.94 4.09 7.23
C LEU A 145 -17.65 4.74 8.58
N THR A 146 -18.54 4.56 9.56
CA THR A 146 -18.32 5.02 10.93
C THR A 146 -17.18 4.28 11.59
N LYS A 147 -17.12 2.96 11.37
CA LYS A 147 -16.04 2.12 11.87
C LYS A 147 -14.73 2.49 11.21
N LEU A 148 -14.77 2.77 9.90
CA LEU A 148 -13.62 3.29 9.18
C LEU A 148 -13.17 4.66 9.72
N GLN A 149 -14.09 5.60 9.93
CA GLN A 149 -13.79 6.90 10.53
C GLN A 149 -13.15 6.74 11.91
N CYS A 150 -13.70 5.86 12.73
CA CYS A 150 -13.20 5.55 14.06
C CYS A 150 -11.77 4.99 14.00
N ALA A 151 -11.51 4.01 13.14
CA ALA A 151 -10.18 3.44 12.95
C ALA A 151 -9.17 4.50 12.48
N LEU A 152 -9.54 5.34 11.50
CA LEU A 152 -8.67 6.40 10.99
C LEU A 152 -8.41 7.50 12.05
N ALA A 153 -9.39 7.80 12.90
CA ALA A 153 -9.24 8.79 13.98
C ALA A 153 -8.25 8.34 15.05
N LEU A 154 -8.14 7.03 15.28
CA LEU A 154 -7.17 6.43 16.19
C LEU A 154 -5.73 6.48 15.65
N VAL A 155 -5.51 6.71 14.35
CA VAL A 155 -4.17 6.85 13.78
C VAL A 155 -3.51 8.12 14.31
N LYS A 156 -2.38 7.94 15.02
CA LYS A 156 -1.56 9.04 15.54
C LYS A 156 -1.17 10.01 14.44
N GLN A 157 -1.12 11.31 14.78
CA GLN A 157 -0.86 12.39 13.82
C GLN A 157 0.38 12.14 12.95
N ASP A 158 1.47 11.64 13.52
CA ASP A 158 2.71 11.44 12.77
C ASP A 158 2.71 10.17 11.89
N ASP A 159 1.76 9.26 12.10
CA ASP A 159 1.55 8.09 11.23
C ASP A 159 0.54 8.37 10.11
N ARG A 160 -0.23 9.47 10.18
CA ARG A 160 -1.18 9.89 9.14
C ARG A 160 -0.58 10.09 7.75
N PRO A 161 0.70 10.51 7.57
CA PRO A 161 1.31 10.53 6.23
C PRO A 161 1.30 9.16 5.53
N ALA A 162 1.24 8.05 6.26
CA ALA A 162 1.06 6.73 5.67
C ALA A 162 -0.31 6.55 5.01
N LEU A 163 -1.34 7.27 5.44
CA LEU A 163 -2.68 7.16 4.85
C LEU A 163 -2.76 7.85 3.48
N ARG A 164 -1.82 8.75 3.18
CA ARG A 164 -1.84 9.55 1.96
C ARG A 164 -1.79 8.66 0.71
N GLY A 165 -2.76 8.91 -0.17
CA GLY A 165 -2.88 8.23 -1.45
C GLY A 165 -3.37 6.78 -1.35
N LEU A 166 -3.75 6.30 -0.15
CA LEU A 166 -4.33 4.97 -0.02
C LEU A 166 -5.69 4.90 -0.70
N GLU A 167 -5.98 3.75 -1.29
CA GLU A 167 -7.31 3.37 -1.75
C GLU A 167 -7.92 2.42 -0.71
N LEU A 168 -9.13 2.72 -0.23
CA LEU A 168 -9.83 1.89 0.74
C LEU A 168 -11.07 1.25 0.11
N GLY A 169 -11.00 -0.05 -0.14
CA GLY A 169 -12.04 -0.83 -0.78
C GLY A 169 -12.89 -1.65 0.21
N ARG A 170 -14.21 -1.67 -0.02
CA ARG A 170 -15.12 -2.64 0.60
C ARG A 170 -15.45 -3.72 -0.42
N VAL A 171 -15.01 -4.94 -0.16
CA VAL A 171 -15.23 -6.08 -1.06
C VAL A 171 -16.18 -7.11 -0.45
N PRO A 172 -17.01 -7.81 -1.24
CA PRO A 172 -17.89 -8.84 -0.71
C PRO A 172 -17.11 -9.96 -0.01
N GLN A 173 -16.03 -10.42 -0.66
CA GLN A 173 -15.16 -11.49 -0.22
C GLN A 173 -13.73 -11.23 -0.73
N LEU A 174 -12.75 -11.69 0.03
CA LEU A 174 -11.36 -11.77 -0.41
C LEU A 174 -11.05 -13.19 -0.89
N PRO A 175 -10.03 -13.38 -1.76
CA PRO A 175 -9.50 -14.71 -2.04
C PRO A 175 -9.17 -15.43 -0.73
N PRO A 176 -9.45 -16.73 -0.58
CA PRO A 176 -8.99 -17.47 0.58
C PRO A 176 -7.47 -17.57 0.53
N ALA A 177 -6.78 -17.28 1.63
CA ALA A 177 -5.34 -17.46 1.66
C ALA A 177 -4.93 -18.94 1.83
N PRO A 178 -3.61 -19.25 1.81
CA PRO A 178 -3.05 -20.60 1.83
C PRO A 178 -3.39 -21.37 3.12
N GLY A 179 -4.61 -21.86 3.23
CA GLY A 179 -5.18 -22.47 4.43
C GLY A 179 -6.71 -22.64 4.36
N GLY A 180 -7.36 -21.96 3.42
CA GLY A 180 -8.79 -22.14 3.12
C GLY A 180 -9.74 -21.30 3.98
N GLU A 181 -9.24 -20.59 5.00
CA GLU A 181 -10.02 -19.58 5.70
C GLU A 181 -10.12 -18.30 4.83
N PRO A 182 -11.30 -17.65 4.79
CA PRO A 182 -11.48 -16.40 4.06
C PRO A 182 -10.76 -15.25 4.75
N ASP A 183 -10.00 -14.47 3.98
CA ASP A 183 -9.34 -13.27 4.49
C ASP A 183 -10.34 -12.19 4.87
N LEU A 184 -10.02 -11.49 5.96
CA LEU A 184 -10.86 -10.44 6.52
C LEU A 184 -10.45 -9.06 6.01
N GLY A 185 -9.15 -8.85 5.84
CA GLY A 185 -8.53 -7.66 5.29
C GLY A 185 -7.26 -8.02 4.55
N VAL A 186 -6.85 -7.14 3.64
CA VAL A 186 -5.57 -7.24 2.95
C VAL A 186 -5.06 -5.86 2.58
N PHE A 187 -3.82 -5.58 2.96
CA PHE A 187 -3.05 -4.48 2.43
C PHE A 187 -2.24 -4.98 1.24
N ARG A 188 -2.45 -4.35 0.09
CA ARG A 188 -1.65 -4.57 -1.11
C ARG A 188 -0.90 -3.32 -1.47
N GLN A 189 0.34 -3.53 -1.86
CA GLN A 189 1.12 -2.50 -2.50
C GLN A 189 1.42 -2.97 -3.92
N LYS A 190 0.75 -2.37 -4.91
CA LYS A 190 1.04 -2.71 -6.30
C LYS A 190 2.42 -2.16 -6.68
N PHE A 191 3.30 -3.05 -7.11
CA PHE A 191 4.50 -2.70 -7.85
C PHE A 191 4.07 -2.40 -9.28
N GLY A 192 3.64 -1.17 -9.52
CA GLY A 192 3.44 -0.71 -10.90
C GLY A 192 4.78 -0.74 -11.65
N PRO A 193 4.79 -0.96 -12.98
CA PRO A 193 5.99 -0.83 -13.81
C PRO A 193 6.63 0.57 -13.69
N ASN A 194 5.79 1.56 -13.35
CA ASN A 194 6.09 2.98 -13.42
C ASN A 194 5.83 3.64 -12.07
N ILE A 195 6.64 3.37 -11.06
CA ILE A 195 6.88 4.30 -9.94
C ILE A 195 5.65 4.67 -9.03
N THR A 196 4.43 4.25 -9.38
CA THR A 196 3.17 4.59 -8.70
C THR A 196 2.78 3.54 -7.68
N SER A 197 3.52 3.47 -6.58
CA SER A 197 3.14 2.56 -5.53
C SER A 197 2.08 3.18 -4.61
N LEU A 198 0.83 3.09 -5.04
CA LEU A 198 -0.31 3.30 -4.18
C LEU A 198 -0.52 2.05 -3.32
N GLY A 199 -0.92 2.26 -2.07
CA GLY A 199 -1.37 1.16 -1.22
C GLY A 199 -2.88 1.04 -1.35
N THR A 200 -3.37 -0.19 -1.46
CA THR A 200 -4.79 -0.51 -1.42
C THR A 200 -5.05 -1.32 -0.16
N ILE A 201 -6.09 -0.97 0.58
CA ILE A 201 -6.62 -1.79 1.67
C ILE A 201 -8.00 -2.25 1.24
N ASP A 202 -8.20 -3.55 1.11
CA ASP A 202 -9.52 -4.13 0.88
C ASP A 202 -10.01 -4.82 2.14
N ILE A 203 -11.24 -4.50 2.56
CA ILE A 203 -11.89 -5.08 3.74
C ILE A 203 -13.12 -5.89 3.32
N SER A 204 -13.15 -7.17 3.71
CA SER A 204 -14.21 -8.12 3.34
C SER A 204 -15.44 -8.01 4.24
N THR A 205 -16.57 -8.62 3.82
CA THR A 205 -17.80 -8.56 4.63
C THR A 205 -17.69 -9.35 5.91
N ALA A 206 -16.96 -10.45 5.85
CA ALA A 206 -16.68 -11.28 7.00
C ALA A 206 -15.98 -10.50 8.14
N MET A 207 -15.20 -9.46 7.84
CA MET A 207 -14.61 -8.58 8.85
C MET A 207 -15.68 -7.93 9.75
N PHE A 208 -16.74 -7.38 9.15
CA PHE A 208 -17.81 -6.69 9.88
C PHE A 208 -18.74 -7.68 10.59
N ASP A 209 -18.91 -8.89 10.06
CA ASP A 209 -19.65 -9.96 10.74
C ASP A 209 -18.98 -10.39 12.05
N ARG A 210 -17.66 -10.15 12.22
CA ARG A 210 -16.94 -10.39 13.48
C ARG A 210 -17.35 -9.43 14.59
N ASP A 211 -17.95 -8.29 14.28
CA ASP A 211 -18.44 -7.37 15.31
C ASP A 211 -19.52 -8.01 16.18
N ALA A 212 -20.28 -8.98 15.66
CA ALA A 212 -21.22 -9.75 16.49
C ALA A 212 -20.52 -10.71 17.48
N LYS A 213 -19.22 -10.93 17.33
CA LYS A 213 -18.46 -11.94 18.09
C LYS A 213 -17.61 -11.35 19.22
N GLY A 214 -17.22 -10.08 19.16
CA GLY A 214 -16.35 -9.49 20.17
C GLY A 214 -16.01 -8.01 19.97
N PHE A 215 -15.30 -7.44 20.95
CA PHE A 215 -14.89 -6.04 20.99
C PHE A 215 -13.62 -5.88 21.81
N TYR A 216 -12.93 -4.76 21.61
CA TYR A 216 -11.75 -4.35 22.35
C TYR A 216 -12.10 -3.16 23.24
N GLU A 217 -11.58 -3.18 24.47
CA GLU A 217 -11.70 -2.05 25.37
C GLU A 217 -10.51 -1.12 25.16
N GLY A 218 -10.83 0.11 24.79
CA GLY A 218 -9.88 1.17 24.71
C GLY A 218 -9.33 1.57 26.08
N SER A 219 -8.08 1.99 26.11
CA SER A 219 -7.52 2.64 27.33
C SER A 219 -8.27 3.91 27.76
N ASP A 220 -9.06 4.50 26.86
CA ASP A 220 -9.97 5.63 27.06
C ASP A 220 -11.35 5.21 27.61
N GLY A 221 -11.58 3.92 27.83
CA GLY A 221 -12.87 3.35 28.22
C GLY A 221 -13.88 3.26 27.08
N ILE A 222 -13.49 3.58 25.84
CA ILE A 222 -14.33 3.42 24.65
C ILE A 222 -14.25 1.98 24.17
N VAL A 223 -15.36 1.44 23.68
CA VAL A 223 -15.41 0.08 23.13
C VAL A 223 -15.30 0.12 21.61
N TYR A 224 -14.40 -0.69 21.06
CA TYR A 224 -14.13 -0.74 19.63
C TYR A 224 -14.49 -2.12 19.03
N PRO A 225 -15.24 -2.19 17.90
CA PRO A 225 -15.51 -3.42 17.17
C PRO A 225 -14.27 -4.15 16.66
N VAL A 226 -14.41 -5.45 16.43
CA VAL A 226 -13.37 -6.25 15.79
C VAL A 226 -13.00 -5.66 14.43
N SER A 227 -13.96 -5.13 13.68
CA SER A 227 -13.66 -4.46 12.40
C SER A 227 -12.81 -3.20 12.55
N VAL A 228 -12.90 -2.46 13.67
CA VAL A 228 -12.04 -1.28 13.89
C VAL A 228 -10.59 -1.71 14.12
N ILE A 229 -10.34 -2.76 14.91
CA ILE A 229 -8.98 -3.30 15.05
C ILE A 229 -8.48 -3.90 13.75
N GLY A 230 -9.35 -4.58 12.99
CA GLY A 230 -9.00 -5.15 11.69
C GLY A 230 -8.58 -4.09 10.68
N ILE A 231 -9.33 -2.98 10.60
CA ILE A 231 -8.94 -1.83 9.77
C ILE A 231 -7.61 -1.22 10.25
N LEU A 232 -7.42 -1.05 11.56
CA LEU A 232 -6.16 -0.54 12.12
C LEU A 232 -4.97 -1.47 11.86
N HIS A 233 -5.19 -2.78 11.81
CA HIS A 233 -4.18 -3.77 11.44
C HIS A 233 -3.74 -3.56 9.98
N GLU A 234 -4.67 -3.43 9.04
CA GLU A 234 -4.32 -3.12 7.64
C GLU A 234 -3.62 -1.76 7.49
N ILE A 235 -4.04 -0.77 8.30
CA ILE A 235 -3.32 0.50 8.41
C ILE A 235 -1.90 0.30 8.95
N GLY A 236 -1.69 -0.65 9.87
CA GLY A 236 -0.37 -1.05 10.35
C GLY A 236 0.56 -1.48 9.21
N HIS A 237 0.08 -2.29 8.25
CA HIS A 237 0.84 -2.61 7.03
C HIS A 237 1.09 -1.38 6.16
N ALA A 238 0.11 -0.50 6.00
CA ALA A 238 0.30 0.74 5.27
C ALA A 238 1.36 1.66 5.93
N VAL A 239 1.39 1.70 7.25
CA VAL A 239 2.38 2.44 8.05
C VAL A 239 3.76 1.82 7.93
N ALA A 240 3.87 0.49 8.00
CA ALA A 240 5.12 -0.24 7.76
C ALA A 240 5.70 0.07 6.36
N SER A 241 4.85 0.13 5.34
CA SER A 241 5.25 0.41 3.94
C SER A 241 5.47 1.88 3.60
N VAL A 242 5.30 2.83 4.55
CA VAL A 242 5.26 4.28 4.26
C VAL A 242 6.52 4.79 3.56
N HIS A 243 7.69 4.32 3.98
CA HIS A 243 8.97 4.75 3.40
C HIS A 243 9.07 4.33 1.92
N ARG A 244 8.74 3.08 1.62
CA ARG A 244 8.75 2.53 0.26
C ARG A 244 7.81 3.29 -0.66
N ARG A 245 6.58 3.57 -0.20
CA ARG A 245 5.59 4.34 -0.96
C ARG A 245 6.00 5.80 -1.14
N THR A 246 6.69 6.39 -0.16
CA THR A 246 7.22 7.75 -0.25
C THR A 246 8.35 7.85 -1.28
N GLU A 247 9.28 6.89 -1.29
CA GLU A 247 10.33 6.83 -2.29
C GLU A 247 9.76 6.62 -3.70
N ALA A 248 8.75 5.75 -3.83
CA ALA A 248 8.01 5.57 -5.07
C ALA A 248 7.42 6.92 -5.55
N ARG A 249 6.65 7.62 -4.70
CA ARG A 249 6.11 8.96 -5.05
C ARG A 249 7.19 9.96 -5.47
N ARG A 250 8.33 10.00 -4.76
CA ARG A 250 9.45 10.89 -5.08
C ARG A 250 10.02 10.60 -6.48
N ASN A 251 10.18 9.33 -6.82
CA ASN A 251 10.62 8.92 -8.16
C ASN A 251 9.58 9.33 -9.22
N SER A 252 8.26 9.25 -8.91
CA SER A 252 7.21 9.66 -9.85
C SER A 252 7.26 11.17 -10.08
N GLY A 253 7.44 11.96 -9.02
CA GLY A 253 7.62 13.41 -9.13
C GLY A 253 8.83 13.79 -9.97
N ALA A 254 9.94 13.08 -9.79
CA ALA A 254 11.14 13.28 -10.62
C ALA A 254 10.87 12.95 -12.10
N ALA A 255 10.10 11.89 -12.40
CA ALA A 255 9.73 11.56 -13.78
C ALA A 255 8.84 12.65 -14.40
N VAL A 256 7.77 13.07 -13.70
CA VAL A 256 6.85 14.11 -14.20
C VAL A 256 7.54 15.46 -14.40
N ALA A 257 8.49 15.82 -13.52
CA ALA A 257 9.29 17.04 -13.68
C ALA A 257 10.09 17.09 -15.01
N THR A 258 10.32 15.95 -15.67
CA THR A 258 11.00 15.90 -16.98
C THR A 258 10.10 16.32 -18.16
N THR A 259 8.78 16.22 -18.01
CA THR A 259 7.81 16.56 -19.07
C THR A 259 7.04 17.83 -18.76
N GLN A 260 6.84 18.13 -17.48
CA GLN A 260 6.15 19.32 -16.99
C GLN A 260 7.02 19.96 -15.90
N PRO A 261 7.71 21.08 -16.18
CA PRO A 261 8.53 21.74 -15.17
C PRO A 261 7.68 22.18 -13.96
N GLY A 262 7.99 21.64 -12.77
CA GLY A 262 7.28 21.92 -11.53
C GLY A 262 8.00 21.33 -10.32
N VAL A 263 7.70 21.82 -9.12
CA VAL A 263 8.18 21.22 -7.87
C VAL A 263 7.11 20.23 -7.42
N TYR A 264 7.32 18.95 -7.72
CA TYR A 264 6.48 17.86 -7.21
C TYR A 264 7.11 17.34 -5.91
N GLY A 265 6.42 17.56 -4.79
CA GLY A 265 6.85 17.14 -3.47
C GLY A 265 6.50 15.68 -3.17
N GLU A 266 7.04 15.16 -2.07
CA GLU A 266 6.73 13.82 -1.53
C GLU A 266 5.25 13.64 -1.14
N VAL A 267 4.54 14.76 -1.08
CA VAL A 267 3.15 14.88 -0.65
C VAL A 267 2.16 14.92 -1.81
N ASP A 268 2.62 15.05 -3.05
CA ASP A 268 1.73 15.21 -4.20
C ASP A 268 1.22 13.86 -4.70
N LEU A 269 -0.10 13.77 -4.89
CA LEU A 269 -0.76 12.64 -5.55
C LEU A 269 -0.81 12.91 -7.05
N LEU A 270 0.20 12.44 -7.76
CA LEU A 270 0.29 12.57 -9.21
C LEU A 270 -0.76 11.68 -9.89
N SER A 271 -1.34 12.16 -11.00
CA SER A 271 -2.29 11.37 -11.76
C SER A 271 -1.58 10.23 -12.51
N GLN A 272 -2.28 9.12 -12.73
CA GLN A 272 -1.73 8.01 -13.51
C GLN A 272 -1.41 8.44 -14.94
N ASP A 273 -2.14 9.42 -15.48
CA ASP A 273 -1.91 9.96 -16.83
C ASP A 273 -0.61 10.78 -16.87
N ASP A 274 -0.36 11.64 -15.88
CA ASP A 274 0.90 12.40 -15.79
C ASP A 274 2.10 11.46 -15.72
N ILE A 275 2.00 10.40 -14.91
CA ILE A 275 3.08 9.44 -14.76
C ILE A 275 3.24 8.61 -16.02
N THR A 276 2.15 8.14 -16.63
CA THR A 276 2.20 7.43 -17.92
C THR A 276 2.89 8.29 -18.96
N ASN A 277 2.44 9.53 -19.14
CA ASN A 277 3.04 10.49 -20.08
C ASN A 277 4.52 10.75 -19.80
N ALA A 278 4.91 10.80 -18.52
CA ALA A 278 6.30 10.96 -18.13
C ALA A 278 7.16 9.70 -18.39
N THR A 279 6.60 8.51 -18.24
CA THR A 279 7.35 7.25 -18.42
C THR A 279 7.34 6.70 -19.84
N THR A 280 6.42 7.16 -20.69
CA THR A 280 6.34 6.75 -22.09
C THR A 280 7.37 7.50 -22.93
N LEU A 281 8.00 6.75 -23.84
CA LEU A 281 8.89 7.28 -24.87
C LEU A 281 8.07 8.05 -25.90
N ARG A 282 8.40 9.32 -26.13
CA ARG A 282 7.60 10.23 -26.98
C ARG A 282 7.88 10.08 -28.47
N TYR A 283 9.07 9.63 -28.82
CA TYR A 283 9.49 9.38 -30.19
C TYR A 283 9.80 7.89 -30.35
N GLY A 284 9.45 7.32 -31.49
CA GLY A 284 9.71 5.91 -31.79
C GLY A 284 10.73 5.73 -32.90
N THR A 285 11.04 4.47 -33.22
CA THR A 285 11.77 4.12 -34.44
C THR A 285 11.03 4.60 -35.69
N GLU A 286 9.69 4.58 -35.68
CA GLU A 286 8.86 5.12 -36.76
C GLU A 286 9.11 6.62 -37.03
N ASP A 287 9.42 7.40 -36.00
CA ASP A 287 9.72 8.83 -36.17
C ASP A 287 11.12 9.05 -36.75
N ILE A 288 12.08 8.18 -36.42
CA ILE A 288 13.40 8.15 -37.05
C ILE A 288 13.26 7.76 -38.52
N GLU A 289 12.46 6.74 -38.84
CA GLU A 289 12.17 6.30 -40.21
C GLU A 289 11.55 7.42 -41.05
N LYS A 290 10.63 8.23 -40.49
CA LYS A 290 10.10 9.42 -41.20
C LYS A 290 11.18 10.43 -41.58
N VAL A 291 12.19 10.61 -40.74
CA VAL A 291 13.34 11.50 -41.04
C VAL A 291 14.22 10.88 -42.14
N VAL A 292 14.45 9.56 -42.09
CA VAL A 292 15.16 8.81 -43.13
C VAL A 292 14.43 8.89 -44.47
N ASP A 293 13.13 8.64 -44.50
CA ASP A 293 12.30 8.75 -45.70
C ASP A 293 12.33 10.15 -46.28
N LEU A 294 12.30 11.18 -45.43
CA LEU A 294 12.43 12.56 -45.88
C LEU A 294 13.79 12.81 -46.57
N ALA A 295 14.88 12.29 -46.00
CA ALA A 295 16.22 12.38 -46.58
C ALA A 295 16.33 11.63 -47.91
N GLU A 296 15.79 10.41 -47.99
CA GLU A 296 15.75 9.60 -49.22
C GLU A 296 14.91 10.26 -50.32
N ASN A 297 13.78 10.87 -49.95
CA ASN A 297 12.95 11.63 -50.88
C ASN A 297 13.69 12.85 -51.43
N ALA A 298 14.40 13.61 -50.60
CA ALA A 298 15.20 14.75 -51.06
C ALA A 298 16.35 14.32 -51.98
N TYR A 299 17.04 13.22 -51.63
CA TYR A 299 18.08 12.63 -52.47
C TYR A 299 17.52 12.17 -53.83
N SER A 300 16.45 11.38 -53.83
CA SER A 300 15.83 10.85 -55.04
C SER A 300 15.30 11.97 -55.94
N ALA A 301 14.69 13.00 -55.35
CA ALA A 301 14.16 14.11 -56.10
C ALA A 301 15.27 14.97 -56.74
N ALA A 302 16.45 15.08 -56.12
CA ALA A 302 17.62 15.72 -56.73
C ALA A 302 18.16 14.96 -57.96
N LEU A 303 17.97 13.64 -58.02
CA LEU A 303 18.31 12.83 -59.19
C LEU A 303 17.28 13.00 -60.33
N GLY A 304 16.02 13.27 -59.97
CA GLY A 304 14.88 13.39 -60.87
C GLY A 304 14.71 14.74 -61.59
N PRO A 305 13.48 15.06 -62.08
CA PRO A 305 13.15 16.35 -62.66
C PRO A 305 13.08 17.47 -61.60
N PRO A 306 13.55 18.70 -61.90
CA PRO A 306 13.69 19.78 -60.90
C PRO A 306 12.42 20.15 -60.12
N ALA A 307 11.24 20.04 -60.75
CA ALA A 307 9.97 20.46 -60.16
C ALA A 307 9.51 19.58 -58.98
N GLN A 308 9.98 18.33 -58.88
CA GLN A 308 9.64 17.42 -57.78
C GLN A 308 10.57 17.59 -56.55
N ALA A 309 11.73 18.23 -56.73
CA ALA A 309 12.77 18.33 -55.71
C ALA A 309 12.50 19.39 -54.64
N ALA A 310 11.77 20.45 -54.97
CA ALA A 310 11.69 21.65 -54.12
C ALA A 310 11.07 21.38 -52.74
N ALA A 311 10.01 20.56 -52.66
CA ALA A 311 9.30 20.32 -51.40
C ALA A 311 10.12 19.49 -50.40
N ALA A 312 10.62 18.32 -50.80
CA ALA A 312 11.41 17.44 -49.92
C ALA A 312 12.73 18.09 -49.49
N ILE A 313 13.41 18.79 -50.41
CA ILE A 313 14.61 19.58 -50.09
C ILE A 313 14.28 20.71 -49.10
N GLY A 314 13.17 21.42 -49.28
CA GLY A 314 12.72 22.46 -48.36
C GLY A 314 12.45 21.93 -46.96
N PHE A 315 11.79 20.79 -46.83
CA PHE A 315 11.56 20.13 -45.54
C PHE A 315 12.87 19.67 -44.88
N CYS A 316 13.83 19.12 -45.64
CA CYS A 316 15.15 18.77 -45.10
C CYS A 316 15.90 19.99 -44.55
N GLU A 317 15.85 21.13 -45.25
CA GLU A 317 16.47 22.37 -44.78
C GLU A 317 15.87 22.84 -43.44
N GLN A 318 14.54 22.73 -43.29
CA GLN A 318 13.84 23.08 -42.05
C GLN A 318 14.25 22.20 -40.85
N GLN A 319 14.70 20.97 -41.09
CA GLN A 319 15.21 20.10 -40.01
C GLN A 319 16.59 20.55 -39.48
N GLY A 320 17.34 21.36 -40.22
CA GLY A 320 18.66 21.87 -39.80
C GLY A 320 19.79 20.84 -39.86
N GLY A 321 20.95 21.18 -39.27
CA GLY A 321 22.09 20.26 -39.11
C GLY A 321 22.54 19.55 -40.40
N LYS A 322 22.75 18.24 -40.31
CA LYS A 322 23.15 17.40 -41.46
C LYS A 322 22.05 17.30 -42.52
N MET A 323 20.77 17.43 -42.15
CA MET A 323 19.65 17.47 -43.10
C MET A 323 19.68 18.73 -43.96
N ALA A 324 20.06 19.89 -43.39
CA ALA A 324 20.28 21.12 -44.16
C ALA A 324 21.50 20.99 -45.10
N GLY A 325 22.57 20.32 -44.65
CA GLY A 325 23.70 19.97 -45.52
C GLY A 325 23.29 19.10 -46.71
N LEU A 326 22.45 18.08 -46.48
CA LEU A 326 21.86 17.25 -47.53
C LEU A 326 20.98 18.08 -48.47
N ALA A 327 20.12 18.95 -47.94
CA ALA A 327 19.28 19.83 -48.73
C ALA A 327 20.11 20.75 -49.65
N GLN A 328 21.19 21.33 -49.14
CA GLN A 328 22.09 22.19 -49.92
C GLN A 328 22.79 21.40 -51.03
N ALA A 329 23.34 20.22 -50.71
CA ALA A 329 23.98 19.36 -51.70
C ALA A 329 22.99 18.91 -52.79
N ALA A 330 21.74 18.60 -52.39
CA ALA A 330 20.65 18.23 -53.30
C ALA A 330 20.30 19.39 -54.26
N ARG A 331 20.21 20.64 -53.77
CA ARG A 331 20.00 21.82 -54.62
C ARG A 331 21.14 22.04 -55.61
N ASN A 332 22.37 21.99 -55.11
CA ASN A 332 23.56 22.20 -55.94
C ASN A 332 23.61 21.19 -57.08
N TYR A 333 23.38 19.91 -56.77
CA TYR A 333 23.35 18.84 -57.75
C TYR A 333 22.18 18.97 -58.74
N ALA A 334 20.97 19.28 -58.26
CA ALA A 334 19.81 19.47 -59.12
C ALA A 334 19.99 20.65 -60.11
N ALA A 335 20.67 21.71 -59.67
CA ALA A 335 21.00 22.87 -60.51
C ALA A 335 22.14 22.58 -61.51
N ASN A 336 23.13 21.79 -61.10
CA ASN A 336 24.33 21.52 -61.88
C ASN A 336 24.83 20.08 -61.70
N LYS A 337 24.34 19.16 -62.54
CA LYS A 337 24.53 17.69 -62.43
C LYS A 337 25.97 17.21 -62.72
N THR A 338 26.97 17.73 -62.02
CA THR A 338 28.37 17.33 -62.14
C THR A 338 28.69 16.11 -61.28
N ALA A 339 29.72 15.35 -61.66
CA ALA A 339 30.17 14.20 -60.88
C ALA A 339 30.62 14.58 -59.46
N ALA A 340 31.29 15.73 -59.29
CA ALA A 340 31.74 16.21 -57.98
C ALA A 340 30.56 16.51 -57.04
N LEU A 341 29.53 17.21 -57.53
CA LEU A 341 28.31 17.50 -56.75
C LEU A 341 27.52 16.22 -56.44
N GLY A 342 27.53 15.23 -57.34
CA GLY A 342 26.93 13.92 -57.08
C GLY A 342 27.63 13.17 -55.96
N THR A 343 28.96 13.25 -55.88
CA THR A 343 29.75 12.69 -54.77
C THR A 343 29.45 13.40 -53.45
N GLU A 344 29.34 14.72 -53.46
CA GLU A 344 28.97 15.51 -52.28
C GLU A 344 27.56 15.17 -51.77
N LEU A 345 26.58 15.08 -52.67
CA LEU A 345 25.21 14.66 -52.34
C LEU A 345 25.19 13.26 -51.69
N LYS A 346 25.90 12.29 -52.27
CA LYS A 346 26.03 10.94 -51.69
C LYS A 346 26.68 10.95 -50.32
N LYS A 347 27.72 11.77 -50.13
CA LYS A 347 28.40 11.94 -48.84
C LYS A 347 27.43 12.45 -47.77
N HIS A 348 26.65 13.50 -48.06
CA HIS A 348 25.68 14.02 -47.11
C HIS A 348 24.56 13.04 -46.80
N ARG A 349 24.06 12.29 -47.80
CA ARG A 349 23.10 11.21 -47.58
C ARG A 349 23.67 10.15 -46.64
N ALA A 350 24.90 9.69 -46.89
CA ALA A 350 25.56 8.69 -46.03
C ALA A 350 25.66 9.18 -44.58
N LEU A 351 26.05 10.44 -44.35
CA LEU A 351 26.12 11.01 -43.00
C LEU A 351 24.77 11.01 -42.27
N VAL A 352 23.66 11.26 -42.98
CA VAL A 352 22.31 11.19 -42.38
C VAL A 352 21.94 9.73 -42.05
N MET A 353 22.24 8.79 -42.94
CA MET A 353 21.95 7.36 -42.72
C MET A 353 22.81 6.76 -41.60
N ASP A 354 24.08 7.13 -41.51
CA ASP A 354 24.97 6.66 -40.46
C ASP A 354 24.49 7.12 -39.07
N ASP A 355 24.06 8.38 -38.95
CA ASP A 355 23.45 8.89 -37.72
C ASP A 355 22.13 8.19 -37.39
N ALA A 356 21.27 7.98 -38.40
CA ALA A 356 20.00 7.27 -38.25
C ALA A 356 20.22 5.84 -37.73
N ASN A 357 21.18 5.11 -38.29
CA ASN A 357 21.54 3.76 -37.83
C ASN A 357 22.09 3.80 -36.40
N ALA A 358 22.97 4.74 -36.09
CA ALA A 358 23.54 4.87 -34.75
C ALA A 358 22.47 5.13 -33.68
N ILE A 359 21.47 5.95 -33.99
CA ILE A 359 20.38 6.24 -33.06
C ILE A 359 19.37 5.09 -32.96
N MET A 360 19.12 4.36 -34.04
CA MET A 360 18.33 3.12 -34.01
C MET A 360 19.00 2.08 -33.12
N ASP A 361 20.31 1.88 -33.23
CA ASP A 361 21.09 0.98 -32.37
C ASP A 361 20.95 1.37 -30.88
N ASP A 362 21.00 2.67 -30.59
CA ASP A 362 20.83 3.18 -29.22
C ASP A 362 19.38 2.99 -28.71
N TYR A 363 18.39 3.15 -29.58
CA TYR A 363 16.98 2.82 -29.30
C TYR A 363 16.81 1.35 -28.95
N GLU A 364 17.33 0.46 -29.79
CA GLU A 364 17.24 -0.99 -29.58
C GLU A 364 17.91 -1.41 -28.28
N ARG A 365 19.06 -0.80 -27.95
CA ARG A 365 19.75 -1.04 -26.69
C ARG A 365 18.92 -0.56 -25.50
N ALA A 366 18.37 0.65 -25.57
CA ALA A 366 17.55 1.21 -24.49
C ALA A 366 16.29 0.35 -24.25
N ILE A 367 15.58 -0.01 -25.32
CA ILE A 367 14.41 -0.90 -25.27
C ILE A 367 14.80 -2.29 -24.75
N GLY A 368 15.97 -2.79 -25.15
CA GLY A 368 16.52 -4.06 -24.67
C GLY A 368 16.73 -4.08 -23.15
N LEU A 369 17.26 -3.00 -22.57
CA LEU A 369 17.41 -2.85 -21.12
C LEU A 369 16.05 -2.86 -20.40
N ASN A 370 15.06 -2.12 -20.92
CA ASN A 370 13.72 -2.12 -20.32
C ASN A 370 13.05 -3.50 -20.41
N ARG A 371 13.06 -4.16 -21.57
CA ARG A 371 12.49 -5.51 -21.75
C ARG A 371 13.11 -6.53 -20.79
N ARG A 372 14.43 -6.46 -20.57
CA ARG A 372 15.13 -7.30 -19.59
C ARG A 372 14.62 -7.01 -18.18
N SER A 373 14.49 -5.75 -17.80
CA SER A 373 13.94 -5.39 -16.49
C SER A 373 12.50 -5.83 -16.29
N GLU A 374 11.64 -5.73 -17.30
CA GLU A 374 10.26 -6.23 -17.26
C GLU A 374 10.18 -7.76 -17.14
N ALA A 375 11.21 -8.45 -17.64
CA ALA A 375 11.39 -9.89 -17.49
C ALA A 375 12.01 -10.29 -16.13
N GLY A 376 12.30 -9.34 -15.24
CA GLY A 376 12.94 -9.58 -13.94
C GLY A 376 14.47 -9.64 -13.98
N ASP A 377 15.08 -9.46 -15.15
CA ASP A 377 16.53 -9.27 -15.29
C ASP A 377 16.84 -7.79 -15.11
N HIS A 378 17.06 -7.36 -13.87
CA HIS A 378 17.34 -5.96 -13.57
C HIS A 378 18.73 -5.55 -14.04
N PRO A 379 18.84 -4.71 -15.08
CA PRO A 379 20.15 -4.29 -15.56
C PRO A 379 20.92 -3.54 -14.46
N SER A 380 22.24 -3.67 -14.51
CA SER A 380 23.15 -3.00 -13.60
C SER A 380 23.15 -1.48 -13.81
N ASP A 381 23.61 -0.75 -12.80
CA ASP A 381 23.75 0.70 -12.93
C ASP A 381 24.79 1.07 -14.00
N ASP A 382 25.80 0.22 -14.16
CA ASP A 382 26.84 0.39 -15.18
C ASP A 382 26.28 0.29 -16.60
N GLU A 383 25.32 -0.61 -16.86
CA GLU A 383 24.71 -0.75 -18.19
C GLU A 383 23.92 0.51 -18.59
N TYR A 384 23.11 1.06 -17.67
CA TYR A 384 22.41 2.33 -17.89
C TYR A 384 23.38 3.50 -18.04
N ASN A 385 24.42 3.56 -17.21
CA ASN A 385 25.45 4.60 -17.29
C ASN A 385 26.24 4.52 -18.59
N GLN A 386 26.55 3.34 -19.11
CA GLN A 386 27.22 3.17 -20.40
C GLN A 386 26.38 3.71 -21.55
N LEU A 387 25.08 3.39 -21.59
CA LEU A 387 24.16 3.92 -22.60
C LEU A 387 24.03 5.44 -22.47
N ARG A 388 23.83 5.97 -21.26
CA ARG A 388 23.74 7.41 -21.01
C ARG A 388 25.01 8.15 -21.40
N ASN A 389 26.18 7.63 -21.03
CA ASN A 389 27.47 8.22 -21.37
C ASN A 389 27.69 8.23 -22.89
N ARG A 390 27.31 7.15 -23.58
CA ARG A 390 27.35 7.09 -25.05
C ARG A 390 26.43 8.13 -25.69
N LEU A 391 25.19 8.24 -25.22
CA LEU A 391 24.21 9.22 -25.72
C LEU A 391 24.66 10.67 -25.47
N THR A 392 25.33 10.92 -24.34
CA THR A 392 25.84 12.25 -23.95
C THR A 392 27.15 12.61 -24.68
N ALA A 393 28.02 11.63 -24.92
CA ALA A 393 29.32 11.83 -25.56
C ALA A 393 29.21 11.98 -27.08
N THR A 394 28.11 11.54 -27.68
CA THR A 394 27.87 11.64 -29.13
C THR A 394 27.25 13.02 -29.44
N PRO A 395 28.00 13.96 -30.04
CA PRO A 395 27.44 15.24 -30.44
C PRO A 395 26.37 14.97 -31.49
N CYS A 396 25.18 15.50 -31.27
CA CYS A 396 24.03 15.22 -32.12
C CYS A 396 23.47 16.53 -32.67
N ASP A 397 23.51 16.68 -33.99
CA ASP A 397 22.92 17.82 -34.68
C ASP A 397 21.41 17.63 -34.83
N ALA A 398 20.71 18.70 -35.19
CA ALA A 398 19.32 18.58 -35.61
C ALA A 398 19.19 17.69 -36.87
N PRO A 399 18.13 16.85 -36.99
CA PRO A 399 17.03 16.68 -36.04
C PRO A 399 17.32 15.66 -34.91
N TRP A 400 18.43 14.92 -34.99
CA TRP A 400 18.77 13.79 -34.10
C TRP A 400 18.88 14.16 -32.61
N ALA A 401 19.25 15.41 -32.32
CA ALA A 401 19.33 15.93 -30.94
C ALA A 401 18.06 15.70 -30.11
N ILE A 402 16.87 15.79 -30.70
CA ILE A 402 15.60 15.62 -29.97
C ILE A 402 15.39 14.17 -29.52
N PHE A 403 15.79 13.22 -30.36
CA PHE A 403 15.71 11.79 -30.09
C PHE A 403 16.75 11.37 -29.04
N HIS A 404 17.97 11.92 -29.09
CA HIS A 404 18.98 11.71 -28.03
C HIS A 404 18.51 12.23 -26.68
N ALA A 405 18.00 13.48 -26.65
CA ALA A 405 17.49 14.06 -25.41
C ALA A 405 16.34 13.23 -24.82
N GLU A 406 15.46 12.72 -25.68
CA GLU A 406 14.38 11.83 -25.28
C GLU A 406 14.87 10.49 -24.73
N LEU A 407 15.83 9.84 -25.39
CA LEU A 407 16.42 8.61 -24.89
C LEU A 407 17.14 8.80 -23.55
N ILE A 408 17.89 9.89 -23.37
CA ILE A 408 18.56 10.21 -22.10
C ILE A 408 17.51 10.38 -20.99
N ARG A 409 16.48 11.19 -21.24
CA ARG A 409 15.37 11.41 -20.31
C ARG A 409 14.70 10.10 -19.91
N TRP A 410 14.38 9.26 -20.89
CA TRP A 410 13.71 7.99 -20.66
C TRP A 410 14.62 7.01 -19.90
N CYS A 411 15.91 6.91 -20.26
CA CYS A 411 16.89 6.09 -19.54
C CYS A 411 17.05 6.52 -18.07
N ASP A 412 17.05 7.82 -17.78
CA ASP A 412 17.14 8.32 -16.40
C ASP A 412 15.91 7.93 -15.55
N ILE A 413 14.72 7.87 -16.16
CA ILE A 413 13.48 7.44 -15.51
C ILE A 413 13.49 5.93 -15.27
N ASP A 414 13.81 5.15 -16.30
CA ASP A 414 13.89 3.69 -16.23
C ASP A 414 14.96 3.23 -15.25
N PHE A 415 16.11 3.92 -15.22
CA PHE A 415 17.17 3.70 -14.24
C PHE A 415 16.66 3.85 -12.80
N ARG A 416 15.93 4.94 -12.50
CA ARG A 416 15.34 5.16 -11.17
C ARG A 416 14.30 4.09 -10.83
N SER A 417 13.44 3.76 -11.80
CA SER A 417 12.45 2.68 -11.64
C SER A 417 13.14 1.35 -11.33
N ASN A 418 14.23 1.03 -12.02
CA ASN A 418 14.97 -0.22 -11.83
C ASN A 418 15.78 -0.25 -10.55
N ALA A 419 16.42 0.86 -10.17
CA ALA A 419 17.08 0.97 -8.88
C ALA A 419 16.09 0.74 -7.74
N TRP A 420 14.89 1.35 -7.83
CA TRP A 420 13.80 1.13 -6.89
C TRP A 420 13.30 -0.32 -6.91
N ARG A 421 13.03 -0.90 -8.08
CA ARG A 421 12.62 -2.32 -8.23
C ARG A 421 13.66 -3.25 -7.61
N ARG A 422 14.94 -3.17 -7.99
CA ARG A 422 16.02 -3.98 -7.38
C ARG A 422 16.10 -3.85 -5.86
N LYS A 423 15.86 -2.65 -5.34
CA LYS A 423 15.87 -2.38 -3.90
C LYS A 423 14.71 -3.08 -3.18
N TYR A 424 13.56 -3.26 -3.82
CA TYR A 424 12.33 -3.73 -3.18
C TYR A 424 11.77 -5.08 -3.71
N GLU A 425 12.30 -5.62 -4.80
CA GLU A 425 11.86 -6.87 -5.46
C GLU A 425 12.66 -8.09 -4.96
N LYS A 426 13.88 -7.90 -4.46
CA LYS A 426 14.57 -8.98 -3.73
C LYS A 426 13.85 -9.21 -2.41
N LYS A 427 13.65 -10.47 -2.00
CA LYS A 427 13.11 -10.89 -0.67
C LYS A 427 13.82 -10.29 0.56
N GLU A 428 14.94 -9.61 0.37
CA GLU A 428 15.65 -8.84 1.41
C GLU A 428 15.21 -7.36 1.46
N GLY A 429 14.71 -6.81 0.36
CA GLY A 429 14.04 -5.50 0.23
C GLY A 429 12.62 -5.43 0.83
N ASP A 430 12.09 -6.59 1.23
CA ASP A 430 10.87 -6.75 2.04
C ASP A 430 10.94 -6.07 3.40
N ARG A 431 12.10 -5.53 3.79
CA ARG A 431 12.31 -4.98 5.11
C ARG A 431 12.54 -3.49 4.99
N THR A 432 11.45 -2.73 5.07
CA THR A 432 11.53 -1.28 5.31
C THR A 432 12.37 -0.99 6.57
N GLY A 433 12.83 0.25 6.76
CA GLY A 433 13.51 0.64 7.99
C GLY A 433 12.71 0.22 9.23
N ARG A 434 11.39 0.44 9.22
CA ARG A 434 10.48 0.05 10.31
C ARG A 434 10.33 -1.47 10.46
N GLU A 435 10.02 -2.22 9.40
CA GLU A 435 9.85 -3.69 9.49
C GLU A 435 11.17 -4.40 9.83
N LEU A 436 12.30 -3.93 9.29
CA LEU A 436 13.63 -4.47 9.62
C LEU A 436 13.97 -4.18 11.08
N SER A 437 13.78 -2.93 11.51
CA SER A 437 13.99 -2.49 12.90
C SER A 437 13.11 -3.32 13.83
N PHE A 438 11.83 -3.49 13.48
CA PHE A 438 10.90 -4.31 14.26
C PHE A 438 11.34 -5.76 14.33
N LYS A 439 11.67 -6.38 13.19
CA LYS A 439 12.17 -7.75 13.13
C LYS A 439 13.42 -7.93 14.00
N GLN A 440 14.41 -7.05 13.86
CA GLN A 440 15.62 -7.10 14.66
C GLN A 440 15.32 -6.91 16.14
N TYR A 441 14.47 -5.94 16.48
CA TYR A 441 14.03 -5.71 17.86
C TYR A 441 13.32 -6.93 18.44
N ALA A 442 12.36 -7.49 17.71
CA ALA A 442 11.62 -8.69 18.10
C ALA A 442 12.55 -9.88 18.31
N GLN A 443 13.52 -10.10 17.41
CA GLN A 443 14.54 -11.14 17.55
C GLN A 443 15.44 -10.92 18.78
N ASN A 444 15.91 -9.68 18.99
CA ASN A 444 16.80 -9.35 20.10
C ASN A 444 16.11 -9.46 21.46
N GLN A 445 14.83 -9.15 21.53
CA GLN A 445 14.02 -9.23 22.76
C GLN A 445 13.41 -10.63 22.96
N GLY A 446 13.70 -11.60 22.08
CA GLY A 446 13.12 -12.93 22.14
C GLY A 446 11.59 -12.90 22.06
N ILE A 447 11.03 -11.93 21.33
CA ILE A 447 9.59 -11.80 21.12
C ILE A 447 9.17 -12.96 20.22
N GLY A 448 8.56 -13.96 20.85
CA GLY A 448 7.88 -15.07 20.20
C GLY A 448 6.66 -14.57 19.42
N GLN A 449 6.40 -15.23 18.30
CA GLN A 449 5.33 -14.90 17.36
C GLN A 449 3.95 -15.34 17.89
N ASP A 450 3.57 -14.92 19.10
CA ASP A 450 2.41 -15.47 19.80
C ASP A 450 1.29 -14.46 20.08
N LEU A 451 1.32 -13.25 19.49
CA LEU A 451 0.24 -12.25 19.67
C LEU A 451 -1.12 -12.80 19.25
N THR A 452 -1.14 -13.60 18.19
CA THR A 452 -2.34 -14.33 17.74
C THR A 452 -1.97 -15.73 17.23
N PRO A 453 -2.96 -16.62 17.03
CA PRO A 453 -2.84 -17.87 16.29
C PRO A 453 -2.23 -17.70 14.89
N TYR A 454 -2.27 -16.50 14.30
CA TYR A 454 -1.67 -16.21 13.01
C TYR A 454 -0.14 -16.25 13.10
N THR A 455 0.42 -15.51 14.05
CA THR A 455 1.86 -15.39 14.23
C THR A 455 2.48 -16.78 14.59
N LYS A 456 1.67 -17.70 15.16
CA LYS A 456 2.06 -19.10 15.42
C LYS A 456 2.23 -19.97 14.17
N GLN A 457 1.55 -19.67 13.07
CA GLN A 457 1.62 -20.45 11.84
C GLN A 457 2.83 -20.07 10.97
N PHE A 458 3.38 -18.88 11.16
CA PHE A 458 4.51 -18.35 10.37
C PHE A 458 5.76 -17.97 11.19
N PRO A 459 6.18 -18.76 12.21
CA PRO A 459 7.12 -18.40 13.29
C PRO A 459 8.53 -17.99 12.87
N ALA A 460 8.87 -18.08 11.58
CA ALA A 460 10.19 -17.75 11.04
C ALA A 460 10.17 -17.06 9.66
N THR A 461 8.99 -16.77 9.09
CA THR A 461 8.91 -16.14 7.76
C THR A 461 8.95 -14.61 7.86
N ALA A 462 9.22 -13.93 6.74
CA ALA A 462 9.12 -12.48 6.68
C ALA A 462 7.67 -11.99 6.93
N ALA A 463 6.68 -12.74 6.44
CA ALA A 463 5.26 -12.46 6.65
C ALA A 463 4.88 -12.45 8.15
N GLY A 464 5.39 -13.39 8.94
CA GLY A 464 5.10 -13.46 10.38
C GLY A 464 5.48 -12.19 11.16
N PHE A 465 6.57 -11.49 10.77
CA PHE A 465 6.96 -10.23 11.42
C PHE A 465 6.14 -9.02 10.95
N ALA A 466 5.75 -8.97 9.67
CA ALA A 466 4.90 -7.90 9.15
C ALA A 466 3.52 -7.92 9.83
N GLU A 467 3.00 -9.12 10.04
CA GLU A 467 1.70 -9.38 10.68
C GLU A 467 1.76 -9.09 12.18
N LEU A 468 2.82 -9.55 12.86
CA LEU A 468 3.09 -9.20 14.25
C LEU A 468 3.21 -7.67 14.45
N TYR A 469 3.82 -6.95 13.50
CA TYR A 469 3.89 -5.49 13.52
C TYR A 469 2.50 -4.86 13.40
N ALA A 470 1.70 -5.30 12.43
CA ALA A 470 0.36 -4.76 12.18
C ALA A 470 -0.60 -5.00 13.36
N GLU A 471 -0.57 -6.20 13.95
CA GLU A 471 -1.34 -6.53 15.15
C GLU A 471 -0.92 -5.69 16.36
N ALA A 472 0.38 -5.62 16.64
CA ALA A 472 0.90 -4.82 17.74
C ALA A 472 0.62 -3.33 17.53
N TYR A 473 0.70 -2.84 16.28
CA TYR A 473 0.32 -1.48 15.91
C TYR A 473 -1.15 -1.22 16.26
N ALA A 474 -2.08 -2.08 15.82
CA ALA A 474 -3.50 -1.92 16.08
C ALA A 474 -3.82 -1.93 17.59
N LEU A 475 -3.25 -2.89 18.33
CA LEU A 475 -3.41 -2.98 19.78
C LEU A 475 -2.81 -1.79 20.51
N SER A 476 -1.68 -1.25 20.06
CA SER A 476 -1.07 -0.08 20.71
C SER A 476 -1.93 1.18 20.65
N HIS A 477 -2.88 1.24 19.71
CA HIS A 477 -3.83 2.35 19.57
C HIS A 477 -5.14 2.11 20.31
N ILE A 478 -5.61 0.86 20.33
CA ILE A 478 -6.87 0.51 21.00
C ILE A 478 -6.61 0.10 22.46
N ASP A 479 -5.95 -1.03 22.68
CA ASP A 479 -5.77 -1.66 23.99
C ASP A 479 -4.28 -1.85 24.32
N PRO A 480 -3.56 -0.75 24.67
CA PRO A 480 -2.13 -0.82 25.01
C PRO A 480 -1.86 -1.65 26.26
N VAL A 481 -2.87 -1.85 27.13
CA VAL A 481 -2.76 -2.72 28.31
C VAL A 481 -2.74 -4.18 27.89
N ALA A 482 -3.60 -4.58 26.95
CA ALA A 482 -3.55 -5.93 26.37
C ALA A 482 -2.21 -6.17 25.67
N LEU A 483 -1.69 -5.20 24.91
CA LEU A 483 -0.37 -5.32 24.30
C LEU A 483 0.74 -5.50 25.35
N THR A 484 0.70 -4.74 26.44
CA THR A 484 1.68 -4.84 27.53
C THR A 484 1.59 -6.17 28.28
N THR A 485 0.37 -6.64 28.53
CA THR A 485 0.10 -7.93 29.19
C THR A 485 0.61 -9.08 28.34
N HIS A 486 0.45 -8.95 27.02
CA HIS A 486 0.96 -9.93 26.07
C HIS A 486 2.48 -9.92 26.01
N ASN A 487 3.08 -8.74 25.82
CA ASN A 487 4.51 -8.57 25.77
C ASN A 487 4.92 -7.11 26.04
N ALA A 488 5.53 -6.86 27.21
CA ALA A 488 5.97 -5.53 27.60
C ALA A 488 7.03 -4.92 26.65
N ALA A 489 7.87 -5.74 26.01
CA ALA A 489 8.85 -5.27 25.05
C ALA A 489 8.18 -4.79 23.75
N LEU A 490 7.13 -5.46 23.27
CA LEU A 490 6.30 -4.99 22.14
C LEU A 490 5.60 -3.68 22.48
N ALA A 491 5.00 -3.56 23.67
CA ALA A 491 4.41 -2.30 24.11
C ALA A 491 5.44 -1.16 24.08
N THR A 492 6.64 -1.40 24.65
CA THR A 492 7.74 -0.43 24.68
C THR A 492 8.15 0.04 23.27
N TYR A 493 8.13 -0.87 22.28
CA TYR A 493 8.46 -0.52 20.89
C TYR A 493 7.52 0.55 20.30
N PHE A 494 6.22 0.47 20.60
CA PHE A 494 5.17 1.37 20.09
C PHE A 494 4.87 2.59 20.98
N THR A 495 5.10 2.50 22.29
CA THR A 495 4.65 3.51 23.27
C THR A 495 5.78 4.24 24.02
N GLY A 496 7.05 3.87 23.79
CA GLY A 496 8.20 4.51 24.43
C GLY A 496 8.30 6.03 24.16
N ALA A 497 9.01 6.75 25.04
CA ALA A 497 9.21 8.22 24.96
C ALA A 497 9.91 8.68 23.65
N GLN A 498 10.68 7.80 23.04
CA GLN A 498 11.12 7.86 21.64
C GLN A 498 10.76 6.50 21.04
N PRO A 499 9.61 6.39 20.34
CA PRO A 499 9.17 5.10 19.86
C PRO A 499 10.21 4.49 18.91
N PHE A 500 10.71 3.30 19.24
CA PHE A 500 11.63 2.55 18.37
C PHE A 500 11.02 2.27 17.00
N TYR A 501 9.68 2.17 16.92
CA TYR A 501 8.96 1.96 15.65
C TYR A 501 9.10 3.08 14.62
N ARG A 502 9.61 4.23 15.03
CA ARG A 502 9.91 5.36 14.12
C ARG A 502 11.39 5.45 13.74
N GLN A 503 12.24 4.56 14.26
CA GLN A 503 13.61 4.46 13.78
C GLN A 503 13.59 4.03 12.31
N GLY A 504 14.06 4.89 11.42
CA GLY A 504 14.05 4.68 9.97
C GLY A 504 13.05 5.53 9.18
N ASP A 505 12.25 6.37 9.85
CA ASP A 505 11.42 7.39 9.16
C ASP A 505 12.21 8.44 8.39
N GLY A 506 13.52 8.48 8.62
CA GLY A 506 14.48 9.32 7.93
C GLY A 506 14.82 10.59 8.68
N ASN A 507 16.11 10.88 8.70
CA ASN A 507 16.57 12.18 8.23
C ASN A 507 16.57 12.15 6.70
#